data_AF-A0A411HKL7-F1
#
_entry.id   AF-A0A411HKL7-F1
#
_cell.length_a   1.000
_cell.length_b   1.000
_cell.length_c   1.000
_cell.angle_alpha   90.00
_cell.angle_beta   90.00
_cell.angle_gamma   90.00
#
_symmetry.space_group_name_H-M   'P 1'
#
loop_
_entity.id
_entity.type
_entity.pdbx_description
1 polymer ?
#
loop_
_entity_poly.entity_id
_entity_poly.type
_entity_poly.pdbx_seq_one_letter_code
_entity_poly.pdbx_strand_id
1 'polypeptide(L)'
;MSTQAPPHVGWGGRRVRLVDGTTLPMPDTPANQAAYPQPRSQQPGLGFPLCRLVALTCLSSGAVLDAGVGRYLGKGGDEQSLLRPMLERLDAGDIATNRTPTRPGRIEPRAIKRRPKPRKLLTVPRNVARAQIRKERTWT
;
A
#
# COMPACT_ATOMS: atom_id res chain seq x y z
N MET A 1 -2.78 20.25 -13.35
CA MET A 1 -1.33 20.56 -13.38
C MET A 1 -0.49 19.29 -13.58
N SER A 2 -0.28 18.87 -14.84
CA SER A 2 0.73 17.88 -15.24
C SER A 2 0.90 17.95 -16.76
N THR A 3 1.09 19.15 -17.30
CA THR A 3 1.07 19.41 -18.75
C THR A 3 2.40 19.09 -19.44
N GLN A 4 3.46 18.80 -18.67
CA GLN A 4 4.81 18.55 -19.17
C GLN A 4 5.30 17.10 -19.04
N ALA A 5 4.43 16.18 -18.63
CA ALA A 5 4.84 14.78 -18.50
C ALA A 5 4.92 14.11 -19.89
N PRO A 6 5.86 13.16 -20.11
CA PRO A 6 6.05 12.52 -21.41
C PRO A 6 4.74 11.91 -21.94
N PRO A 7 4.42 12.07 -23.25
CA PRO A 7 3.11 11.73 -23.80
C PRO A 7 2.76 10.23 -23.78
N HIS A 8 3.72 9.36 -23.47
CA HIS A 8 3.63 7.91 -23.67
C HIS A 8 3.54 7.05 -22.40
N VAL A 9 3.45 7.65 -21.20
CA VAL A 9 3.31 6.87 -19.94
C VAL A 9 1.85 6.88 -19.46
N GLY A 10 0.96 6.48 -20.35
CA GLY A 10 -0.48 6.35 -20.11
C GLY A 10 -0.98 4.99 -20.59
N TRP A 11 -2.02 4.45 -19.96
CA TRP A 11 -2.62 3.19 -20.40
C TRP A 11 -3.76 3.49 -21.36
N GLY A 12 -3.65 3.06 -22.61
CA GLY A 12 -4.67 3.31 -23.64
C GLY A 12 -4.90 4.80 -23.93
N GLY A 13 -3.84 5.62 -23.91
CA GLY A 13 -3.94 7.08 -24.10
C GLY A 13 -4.46 7.86 -22.89
N ARG A 14 -4.74 7.19 -21.77
CA ARG A 14 -5.26 7.80 -20.53
C ARG A 14 -4.13 8.01 -19.52
N ARG A 15 -4.18 9.13 -18.77
CA ARG A 15 -3.21 9.41 -17.70
C ARG A 15 -3.42 8.43 -16.55
N VAL A 16 -2.32 7.89 -16.03
CA VAL A 16 -2.35 6.95 -14.91
C VAL A 16 -1.89 7.66 -13.63
N ARG A 17 -2.68 7.53 -12.58
CA ARG A 17 -2.41 8.06 -11.24
C ARG A 17 -2.23 6.91 -10.29
N LEU A 18 -1.10 6.89 -9.60
CA LEU A 18 -0.79 5.90 -8.59
C LEU A 18 -1.35 6.35 -7.26
N VAL A 19 -2.01 5.42 -6.56
CA VAL A 19 -2.37 5.59 -5.16
C VAL A 19 -1.60 4.54 -4.38
N ASP A 20 -0.80 4.97 -3.41
CA ASP A 20 -0.12 4.08 -2.50
C ASP A 20 -0.17 4.61 -1.07
N GLY A 21 -0.32 3.69 -0.12
CA GLY A 21 -0.45 3.98 1.30
C GLY A 21 0.70 3.37 2.09
N THR A 22 1.36 4.17 2.91
CA THR A 22 2.40 3.71 3.84
C THR A 22 2.08 4.12 5.28
N THR A 23 2.78 3.52 6.24
CA THR A 23 2.66 3.88 7.66
C THR A 23 3.96 4.43 8.19
N LEU A 24 3.88 5.54 8.92
CA LEU A 24 5.01 6.27 9.47
C LEU A 24 4.93 6.30 11.00
N PRO A 25 6.03 6.01 11.72
CA PRO A 25 6.08 6.27 13.15
C PRO A 25 6.14 7.77 13.41
N MET A 26 5.42 8.23 14.43
CA MET A 26 5.45 9.62 14.88
C MET A 26 6.25 9.73 16.17
N PRO A 27 6.83 10.91 16.49
CA PRO A 27 7.45 11.15 17.79
C PRO A 27 6.47 10.85 18.93
N ASP A 28 6.96 10.21 19.99
CA ASP A 28 6.14 9.84 21.15
C ASP A 28 5.86 11.06 22.02
N THR A 29 4.78 11.76 21.68
CA THR A 29 4.26 12.90 22.44
C THR A 29 2.79 12.66 22.78
N PRO A 30 2.27 13.21 23.89
CA PRO A 30 0.86 13.07 24.24
C PRO A 30 -0.10 13.50 23.12
N ALA A 31 0.25 14.56 22.38
CA ALA A 31 -0.53 15.05 21.24
C ALA A 31 -0.56 14.02 20.08
N ASN A 32 0.58 13.45 19.71
CA ASN A 32 0.65 12.43 18.67
C ASN A 32 -0.01 11.12 19.08
N GLN A 33 0.04 10.74 20.36
CA GLN A 33 -0.65 9.56 20.88
C GLN A 33 -2.18 9.71 20.78
N ALA A 34 -2.70 10.91 21.05
CA ALA A 34 -4.11 11.20 20.89
C ALA A 34 -4.56 11.20 19.42
N ALA A 35 -3.76 11.79 18.53
CA ALA A 35 -4.09 11.90 17.10
C ALA A 35 -3.83 10.62 16.29
N TYR A 36 -2.74 9.90 16.61
CA TYR A 36 -2.20 8.76 15.87
C TYR A 36 -1.95 7.55 16.79
N PRO A 37 -3.00 6.99 17.42
CA PRO A 37 -2.85 5.98 18.46
C PRO A 37 -2.09 4.73 17.97
N GLN A 38 -1.38 4.11 18.91
CA GLN A 38 -0.62 2.87 18.68
C GLN A 38 -1.53 1.72 18.17
N PRO A 39 -0.98 0.77 17.38
CA PRO A 39 -1.71 -0.44 16.98
C PRO A 39 -2.17 -1.26 18.18
N ARG A 40 -3.34 -1.90 18.06
CA ARG A 40 -3.89 -2.81 19.09
C ARG A 40 -2.97 -3.98 19.48
N SER A 41 -1.96 -4.29 18.66
CA SER A 41 -0.97 -5.33 18.93
C SER A 41 0.17 -4.86 19.84
N GLN A 42 0.23 -3.58 20.20
CA GLN A 42 1.22 -3.01 21.10
C GLN A 42 0.52 -2.56 22.38
N GLN A 43 1.17 -2.76 23.53
CA GLN A 43 0.66 -2.20 24.79
C GLN A 43 0.88 -0.69 24.80
N PRO A 44 0.03 0.08 25.51
CA PRO A 44 0.23 1.51 25.69
C PRO A 44 1.66 1.81 26.18
N GLY A 45 2.33 2.75 25.51
CA GLY A 45 3.69 3.18 25.85
C GLY A 45 4.84 2.30 25.34
N LEU A 46 4.59 1.13 24.74
CA LEU A 46 5.65 0.29 24.15
C LEU A 46 5.93 0.58 22.67
N GLY A 47 4.90 0.99 21.92
CA GLY A 47 5.02 1.29 20.50
C GLY A 47 5.17 2.78 20.20
N PHE A 48 5.47 3.13 18.96
CA PHE A 48 5.34 4.51 18.50
C PHE A 48 3.89 4.80 18.08
N PRO A 49 3.40 6.05 18.26
CA PRO A 49 2.20 6.49 17.57
C PRO A 49 2.36 6.27 16.06
N LEU A 50 1.31 5.77 15.40
CA LEU A 50 1.38 5.36 14.01
C LEU A 50 0.41 6.16 13.14
N CYS A 51 1.01 6.83 12.17
CA CYS A 51 0.35 7.59 11.13
C CYS A 51 0.25 6.75 9.84
N ARG A 52 -0.84 6.89 9.10
CA ARG A 52 -0.98 6.45 7.71
C ARG A 52 -0.84 7.65 6.79
N LEU A 53 0.06 7.55 5.83
CA LEU A 53 0.22 8.49 4.72
C LEU A 53 -0.29 7.81 3.45
N VAL A 54 -1.12 8.49 2.69
CA VAL A 54 -1.55 8.07 1.34
C VAL A 54 -1.14 9.16 0.38
N ALA A 55 -0.49 8.79 -0.72
CA ALA A 55 -0.08 9.73 -1.75
C ALA A 55 -0.76 9.39 -3.08
N LEU A 56 -1.21 10.43 -3.77
CA LEU A 56 -1.62 10.39 -5.16
C LEU A 56 -0.44 10.87 -6.02
N THR A 57 0.11 10.01 -6.85
CA THR A 57 1.33 10.29 -7.62
C THR A 57 1.08 10.12 -9.11
N CYS A 58 1.68 10.98 -9.93
CA CYS A 58 1.64 10.89 -11.37
C CYS A 58 2.60 9.79 -11.86
N LEU A 59 2.10 8.75 -12.53
CA LEU A 59 2.94 7.65 -13.00
C LEU A 59 4.04 8.11 -13.98
N SER A 60 3.71 9.08 -14.85
CA SER A 60 4.58 9.51 -15.94
C SER A 60 5.74 10.40 -15.51
N SER A 61 5.59 11.15 -14.41
CA SER A 61 6.58 12.12 -13.93
C SER A 61 7.12 11.80 -12.52
N GLY A 62 6.46 10.91 -11.78
CA GLY A 62 6.74 10.69 -10.37
C GLY A 62 6.27 11.83 -9.45
N ALA A 63 5.64 12.88 -9.98
CA ALA A 63 5.18 14.02 -9.18
C ALA A 63 4.06 13.62 -8.21
N VAL A 64 4.19 14.03 -6.95
CA VAL A 64 3.12 13.93 -5.95
C VAL A 64 2.07 14.99 -6.27
N LEU A 65 0.85 14.57 -6.57
CA LEU A 65 -0.29 15.43 -6.90
C LEU A 65 -1.05 15.84 -5.66
N ASP A 66 -1.13 14.93 -4.68
CA ASP A 66 -1.73 15.18 -3.38
C ASP A 66 -1.24 14.13 -2.35
N ALA A 67 -1.36 14.44 -1.06
CA ALA A 67 -1.05 13.50 0.00
C ALA A 67 -1.91 13.77 1.25
N GLY A 68 -2.28 12.69 1.93
CA GLY A 68 -3.25 12.70 3.01
C GLY A 68 -2.73 11.88 4.16
N VAL A 69 -2.93 12.42 5.36
CA VAL A 69 -2.37 11.92 6.60
C VAL A 69 -3.53 11.54 7.50
N GLY A 70 -3.48 10.36 8.11
CA GLY A 70 -4.54 9.89 8.99
C GLY A 70 -4.02 8.96 10.09
N ARG A 71 -4.88 8.73 11.08
CA ARG A 71 -4.62 7.73 12.13
C ARG A 71 -4.54 6.33 11.55
N TYR A 72 -3.60 5.54 12.04
CA TYR A 72 -3.51 4.12 11.70
C TYR A 72 -4.74 3.33 12.20
N LEU A 73 -5.22 3.65 13.41
CA LEU A 73 -6.30 2.94 14.09
C LEU A 73 -7.58 3.77 14.13
N GLY A 74 -8.72 3.13 13.86
CA GLY A 74 -10.05 3.75 13.93
C GLY A 74 -10.71 3.91 12.55
N LYS A 75 -11.92 4.47 12.54
CA LYS A 75 -12.65 4.76 11.29
C LYS A 75 -12.12 6.04 10.64
N GLY A 76 -12.18 6.09 9.31
CA GLY A 76 -11.79 7.26 8.52
C GLY A 76 -10.28 7.44 8.29
N GLY A 77 -9.45 6.53 8.80
CA GLY A 77 -7.99 6.53 8.61
C GLY A 77 -7.49 5.42 7.67
N ASP A 78 -8.40 4.72 6.99
CA ASP A 78 -8.04 3.76 5.95
C ASP A 78 -7.64 4.47 4.64
N GLU A 79 -6.98 3.74 3.75
CA GLU A 79 -6.44 4.29 2.50
C GLU A 79 -7.53 4.87 1.59
N GLN A 80 -8.71 4.27 1.56
CA GLN A 80 -9.83 4.76 0.74
C GLN A 80 -10.43 6.03 1.34
N SER A 81 -10.57 6.09 2.66
CA SER A 81 -11.04 7.28 3.37
C SER A 81 -10.12 8.48 3.13
N LEU A 82 -8.80 8.26 3.13
CA LEU A 82 -7.82 9.30 2.83
C LEU A 82 -7.77 9.66 1.33
N LEU A 83 -8.02 8.71 0.43
CA LEU A 83 -8.08 8.97 -1.01
C LEU A 83 -9.30 9.81 -1.42
N ARG A 84 -10.46 9.64 -0.76
CA ARG A 84 -11.73 10.31 -1.11
C ARG A 84 -11.60 11.81 -1.39
N PRO A 85 -11.01 12.65 -0.51
CA PRO A 85 -10.84 14.07 -0.79
C PRO A 85 -9.90 14.36 -1.97
N MET A 86 -8.90 13.50 -2.21
CA MET A 86 -7.94 13.67 -3.32
C MET A 86 -8.55 13.35 -4.69
N LEU A 87 -9.75 12.75 -4.74
CA LEU A 87 -10.44 12.48 -6.00
C LEU A 87 -10.73 13.76 -6.78
N GLU A 88 -10.83 14.91 -6.10
CA GLU A 88 -10.95 16.24 -6.71
C GLU A 88 -9.73 16.63 -7.56
N ARG A 89 -8.59 15.96 -7.38
CA ARG A 89 -7.36 16.17 -8.17
C ARG A 89 -7.31 15.31 -9.43
N LEU A 90 -8.31 14.45 -9.64
CA LEU A 90 -8.45 13.60 -10.81
C LEU A 90 -9.41 14.25 -11.80
N ASP A 91 -9.04 14.26 -13.09
CA ASP A 91 -9.97 14.65 -14.14
C ASP A 91 -10.71 13.42 -14.69
N ALA A 92 -11.88 13.65 -15.29
CA ALA A 92 -12.58 12.63 -16.06
C ALA A 92 -11.64 12.02 -17.12
N GLY A 93 -11.58 10.69 -17.17
CA GLY A 93 -10.67 9.96 -18.05
C GLY A 93 -9.34 9.58 -17.41
N ASP A 94 -9.01 10.02 -16.19
CA ASP A 94 -7.87 9.46 -15.46
C ASP A 94 -8.10 8.01 -15.04
N ILE A 95 -7.01 7.28 -14.87
CA ILE A 95 -7.01 5.93 -14.30
C ILE A 95 -6.28 5.97 -12.97
N ALA A 96 -7.03 5.91 -11.87
CA ALA A 96 -6.47 5.73 -10.55
C ALA A 96 -6.18 4.24 -10.30
N THR A 97 -4.96 3.91 -9.90
CA THR A 97 -4.57 2.52 -9.66
C THR A 97 -3.59 2.38 -8.51
N ASN A 98 -3.78 1.35 -7.69
CA ASN A 98 -2.77 0.84 -6.77
C ASN A 98 -2.05 -0.36 -7.43
N ARG A 99 -1.75 -0.27 -8.74
CA ARG A 99 -1.15 -1.39 -9.47
C ARG A 99 0.29 -1.56 -9.01
N THR A 100 0.53 -2.62 -8.25
CA THR A 100 1.89 -3.12 -8.06
C THR A 100 2.49 -3.48 -9.43
N PRO A 101 3.75 -3.12 -9.72
CA PRO A 101 4.38 -3.47 -10.99
C PRO A 101 4.30 -4.98 -11.23
N THR A 102 4.06 -5.38 -12.48
CA THR A 102 4.09 -6.79 -12.88
C THR A 102 5.48 -7.36 -12.58
N ARG A 103 5.55 -8.35 -11.68
CA ARG A 103 6.78 -9.06 -11.30
C ARG A 103 6.76 -10.46 -11.93
N PRO A 104 7.17 -10.61 -13.21
CA PRO A 104 7.12 -11.90 -13.89
C PRO A 104 7.91 -12.95 -13.11
N GLY A 105 7.37 -14.17 -13.02
CA GLY A 105 7.99 -15.28 -12.28
C GLY A 105 7.88 -15.21 -10.75
N ARG A 106 7.26 -14.17 -10.18
CA ARG A 106 7.01 -14.10 -8.73
C ARG A 106 5.95 -15.11 -8.31
N ILE A 107 6.40 -16.15 -7.63
CA ILE A 107 5.54 -17.11 -6.92
C ILE A 107 5.80 -16.91 -5.43
N GLU A 108 4.76 -16.55 -4.68
CA GLU A 108 4.85 -16.50 -3.23
C GLU A 108 3.94 -17.56 -2.61
N PRO A 109 4.48 -18.41 -1.73
CA PRO A 109 3.67 -19.33 -0.95
C PRO A 109 2.62 -18.57 -0.16
N ARG A 110 1.34 -18.97 -0.26
CA ARG A 110 0.26 -18.45 0.58
C ARG A 110 0.34 -19.04 1.99
N ALA A 111 1.41 -18.70 2.71
CA ALA A 111 1.71 -19.18 4.06
C ALA A 111 2.31 -18.07 4.94
N ILE A 112 2.09 -18.13 6.25
CA ILE A 112 2.53 -17.10 7.23
C ILE A 112 3.72 -17.61 8.03
N LYS A 113 4.67 -16.74 8.41
CA LYS A 113 5.88 -17.15 9.14
C LYS A 113 5.69 -17.46 10.63
N ARG A 114 4.89 -16.67 11.35
CA ARG A 114 4.95 -16.69 12.84
C ARG A 114 3.60 -16.51 13.58
N ARG A 115 2.51 -16.05 12.93
CA ARG A 115 1.23 -15.80 13.64
C ARG A 115 0.08 -16.63 13.07
N PRO A 116 -0.66 -17.41 13.87
CA PRO A 116 -1.81 -18.17 13.40
C PRO A 116 -2.95 -17.22 13.05
N LYS A 117 -3.14 -16.97 11.77
CA LYS A 117 -4.47 -16.75 11.15
C LYS A 117 -4.91 -18.14 10.61
N PRO A 118 -6.14 -18.35 10.11
CA PRO A 118 -6.53 -19.59 9.43
C PRO A 118 -5.79 -19.77 8.08
N ARG A 119 -4.45 -19.81 8.11
CA ARG A 119 -3.53 -19.95 6.98
C ARG A 119 -2.37 -20.83 7.41
N LYS A 120 -1.90 -21.69 6.49
CA LYS A 120 -0.76 -22.59 6.73
C LYS A 120 0.50 -21.80 7.11
N LEU A 121 1.31 -22.36 8.01
CA LEU A 121 2.61 -21.78 8.36
C LEU A 121 3.64 -22.07 7.26
N LEU A 122 4.55 -21.12 7.02
CA LEU A 122 5.70 -21.31 6.14
C LEU A 122 6.81 -21.97 6.93
N THR A 123 6.80 -23.30 6.95
CA THR A 123 7.74 -24.14 7.72
C THR A 123 9.02 -24.49 6.94
N VAL A 124 9.02 -24.32 5.63
CA VAL A 124 10.19 -24.55 4.76
C VAL A 124 10.74 -23.24 4.18
N PRO A 125 12.02 -23.18 3.80
CA PRO A 125 12.59 -22.04 3.07
C PRO A 125 11.80 -21.68 1.81
N ARG A 126 11.75 -20.38 1.47
CA ARG A 126 10.89 -19.87 0.38
C ARG A 126 11.24 -20.43 -0.99
N ASN A 127 12.52 -20.68 -1.27
CA ASN A 127 12.96 -21.29 -2.53
C ASN A 127 12.38 -22.70 -2.69
N VAL A 128 12.35 -23.50 -1.62
CA VAL A 128 11.77 -24.85 -1.61
C VAL A 128 10.26 -24.79 -1.83
N ALA A 129 9.54 -23.96 -1.06
CA ALA A 129 8.09 -23.80 -1.23
C ALA A 129 7.71 -23.28 -2.63
N ARG A 130 8.52 -22.38 -3.21
CA ARG A 130 8.34 -21.90 -4.59
C ARG A 130 8.51 -23.01 -5.62
N ALA A 131 9.51 -23.88 -5.44
CA ALA A 131 9.74 -25.01 -6.32
C ALA A 131 8.59 -26.03 -6.25
N GLN A 132 8.05 -26.29 -5.06
CA GLN A 132 6.87 -27.14 -4.88
C GLN A 132 5.65 -26.57 -5.61
N ILE A 133 5.34 -25.28 -5.42
CA ILE A 133 4.23 -24.61 -6.13
C ILE A 133 4.44 -24.63 -7.65
N ARG A 134 5.68 -24.49 -8.14
CA ARG A 134 5.99 -24.61 -9.57
C ARG A 134 5.66 -26.00 -10.09
N LYS A 135 6.09 -27.05 -9.38
CA LYS A 135 5.75 -28.45 -9.74
C LYS A 135 4.24 -28.64 -9.77
N GLU A 136 3.52 -28.27 -8.70
CA GLU A 136 2.05 -28.41 -8.64
C GLU A 136 1.31 -27.71 -9.79
N ARG A 137 1.83 -26.57 -10.29
CA ARG A 137 1.22 -25.79 -11.37
C ARG A 137 1.53 -26.29 -12.79
N THR A 138 2.55 -27.12 -12.96
CA THR A 138 2.98 -27.66 -14.27
C THR A 138 2.41 -29.04 -14.57
N TRP A 139 1.56 -29.60 -13.70
CA TRP A 139 0.94 -30.93 -13.84
C TRP A 139 -0.51 -30.89 -14.38
N THR A 140 -0.85 -29.85 -15.13
CA THR A 140 -2.04 -29.72 -16.00
C THR A 140 -1.59 -29.23 -17.36
#